data_AF-A0A2G9T5T9-F1
#
_entry.id   AF-A0A2G9T5T9-F1
#
_cell.length_a   1.000
_cell.length_b   1.000
_cell.length_c   1.000
_cell.angle_alpha   90.00
_cell.angle_beta   90.00
_cell.angle_gamma   90.00
#
_symmetry.space_group_name_H-M   'P 1'
#
loop_
_entity.id
_entity.type
_entity.pdbx_description
1 polymer ?
#
loop_
_entity_poly.entity_id
_entity_poly.type
_entity_poly.pdbx_seq_one_letter_code
_entity_poly.pdbx_strand_id
1 'polypeptide(L)'
;ELTCDFSRRAANCVWGSTESTTGNEDTEIAENQWMVGHGPLNQEKFYSLTGHNDLPDGEFAVARMETGGSTMLLSEVIRCVVNEVSIQFNLWLTGTAKLQVCLVDESTPSLLDCQPATSGPVVVDLPRIVRPFRIALRAESPDQGM
;
A
#
# COMPACT_ATOMS: atom_id res chain seq x y z
N GLU A 1 8.89 -4.52 -14.77
CA GLU A 1 7.43 -4.34 -14.88
C GLU A 1 6.90 -4.17 -13.47
N LEU A 2 6.03 -3.21 -13.19
CA LEU A 2 5.56 -2.93 -11.82
C LEU A 2 4.28 -3.69 -11.44
N THR A 3 3.72 -4.43 -12.39
CA THR A 3 2.60 -5.34 -12.19
C THR A 3 2.92 -6.31 -11.06
N CYS A 4 2.05 -6.38 -10.07
CA CYS A 4 2.18 -7.30 -8.94
C CYS A 4 0.80 -7.82 -8.55
N ASP A 5 0.62 -9.13 -8.66
CA ASP A 5 -0.55 -9.86 -8.17
C ASP A 5 -0.29 -10.50 -6.79
N PHE A 6 0.87 -10.19 -6.19
CA PHE A 6 1.36 -10.74 -4.92
C PHE A 6 1.48 -12.26 -4.86
N SER A 7 1.36 -12.95 -5.99
CA SER A 7 1.45 -14.41 -6.06
C SER A 7 2.82 -14.93 -5.62
N ARG A 8 2.83 -16.14 -5.05
CA ARG A 8 4.01 -16.80 -4.47
C ARG A 8 4.66 -15.91 -3.40
N ARG A 9 3.85 -15.26 -2.55
CA ARG A 9 4.30 -14.31 -1.52
C ARG A 9 5.09 -13.14 -2.10
N ALA A 10 4.60 -12.61 -3.21
CA ALA A 10 5.22 -11.50 -3.93
C ALA A 10 6.67 -11.78 -4.38
N ALA A 11 7.08 -13.06 -4.50
CA ALA A 11 8.47 -13.42 -4.83
C ALA A 11 8.94 -12.90 -6.20
N ASN A 12 7.99 -12.65 -7.12
CA ASN A 12 8.26 -12.08 -8.44
C ASN A 12 7.91 -10.58 -8.50
N CYS A 13 7.47 -9.99 -7.40
CA CYS A 13 7.15 -8.58 -7.30
C CYS A 13 8.33 -7.80 -6.75
N VAL A 14 8.42 -6.56 -7.20
CA VAL A 14 9.49 -5.63 -6.83
C VAL A 14 8.98 -4.54 -5.90
N TRP A 15 8.04 -4.91 -5.02
CA TRP A 15 7.46 -4.03 -4.01
C TRP A 15 7.99 -4.41 -2.63
N GLY A 16 8.43 -3.43 -1.83
CA GLY A 16 9.02 -3.63 -0.52
C GLY A 16 8.40 -2.75 0.55
N SER A 17 8.14 -3.31 1.73
CA SER A 17 7.66 -2.54 2.89
C SER A 17 8.80 -1.74 3.49
N THR A 18 8.54 -0.51 3.93
CA THR A 18 9.43 0.17 4.87
C THR A 18 9.05 -0.25 6.29
N GLU A 19 10.00 -0.79 7.05
CA GLU A 19 9.83 -1.01 8.49
C GLU A 19 9.86 0.35 9.20
N SER A 20 8.89 0.62 10.07
CA SER A 20 8.86 1.83 10.89
C SER A 20 9.83 1.68 12.05
N THR A 21 11.09 2.08 11.88
CA THR A 21 12.12 2.05 12.95
C THR A 21 11.88 3.12 14.03
N THR A 22 10.73 3.10 14.70
CA THR A 22 10.44 3.96 15.86
C THR A 22 10.38 3.18 17.18
N GLY A 23 10.64 1.88 17.19
CA GLY A 23 10.83 1.10 18.41
C GLY A 23 12.27 1.18 18.92
N ASN A 24 12.47 1.69 20.13
CA ASN A 24 13.61 1.24 20.94
C ASN A 24 13.48 -0.29 21.08
N GLU A 25 14.59 -1.02 20.95
CA GLU A 25 14.67 -2.50 20.93
C GLU A 25 14.14 -3.22 22.20
N ASP A 26 13.52 -2.49 23.15
CA ASP A 26 13.07 -2.99 24.45
C ASP A 26 11.54 -2.94 24.68
N THR A 27 10.74 -2.52 23.70
CA THR A 27 9.26 -2.60 23.79
C THR A 27 8.66 -3.22 22.53
N GLU A 28 8.04 -4.39 22.66
CA GLU A 28 7.23 -5.06 21.63
C GLU A 28 5.95 -4.25 21.30
N ILE A 29 6.10 -3.02 20.83
CA ILE A 29 4.99 -2.26 20.26
C ILE A 29 4.77 -2.84 18.87
N ALA A 30 3.67 -3.56 18.72
CA ALA A 30 3.14 -4.05 17.46
C ALA A 30 3.24 -2.99 16.34
N GLU A 31 4.13 -3.24 15.37
CA GLU A 31 4.45 -2.30 14.29
C GLU A 31 3.47 -2.39 13.12
N ASN A 32 3.16 -1.24 12.53
CA ASN A 32 2.35 -1.16 11.32
C ASN A 32 3.14 -1.67 10.12
N GLN A 33 2.66 -2.73 9.47
CA GLN A 33 3.41 -3.44 8.45
C GLN A 33 2.56 -3.83 7.25
N TRP A 34 3.20 -3.90 6.08
CA TRP A 34 2.63 -4.53 4.89
C TRP A 34 2.98 -6.01 4.85
N MET A 35 1.98 -6.83 4.61
CA MET A 35 2.13 -8.28 4.51
C MET A 35 1.33 -8.84 3.33
N VAL A 36 1.59 -10.09 2.96
CA VAL A 36 0.80 -10.80 1.96
C VAL A 36 -0.33 -11.56 2.67
N GLY A 37 -1.56 -11.21 2.35
CA GLY A 37 -2.76 -11.95 2.71
C GLY A 37 -3.04 -13.07 1.71
N HIS A 38 -3.75 -14.10 2.17
CA HIS A 38 -4.12 -15.27 1.37
C HIS A 38 -5.63 -15.52 1.45
N GLY A 39 -6.25 -15.83 0.31
CA GLY A 39 -7.64 -16.31 0.25
C GLY A 39 -7.79 -17.80 0.58
N PRO A 40 -9.03 -18.30 0.74
CA PRO A 40 -10.29 -17.56 0.61
C PRO A 40 -10.69 -16.85 1.91
N LEU A 41 -11.12 -15.60 1.80
CA LEU A 41 -11.67 -14.82 2.90
C LEU A 41 -13.13 -15.21 3.18
N ASN A 42 -13.56 -15.13 4.44
CA ASN A 42 -14.97 -15.28 4.78
C ASN A 42 -15.75 -14.06 4.26
N GLN A 43 -16.69 -14.30 3.34
CA GLN A 43 -17.43 -13.25 2.65
C GLN A 43 -18.27 -12.38 3.59
N GLU A 44 -18.98 -12.98 4.56
CA GLU A 44 -19.81 -12.24 5.51
C GLU A 44 -18.95 -11.31 6.38
N LYS A 45 -17.83 -11.84 6.90
CA LYS A 45 -16.89 -11.04 7.69
C LYS A 45 -16.28 -9.92 6.86
N PHE A 46 -15.87 -10.22 5.63
CA PHE A 46 -15.29 -9.22 4.73
C PHE A 46 -16.28 -8.09 4.43
N TYR A 47 -17.52 -8.44 4.06
CA TYR A 47 -18.58 -7.47 3.83
C TYR A 47 -18.86 -6.62 5.07
N SER A 48 -18.92 -7.25 6.26
CA SER A 48 -19.18 -6.53 7.51
C SER A 48 -18.09 -5.50 7.85
N LEU A 49 -16.84 -5.74 7.42
CA LEU A 49 -15.69 -4.89 7.73
C LEU A 49 -15.43 -3.81 6.66
N THR A 50 -15.69 -4.12 5.39
CA THR A 50 -15.34 -3.26 4.24
C THR A 50 -16.57 -2.65 3.57
N GLY A 51 -17.75 -3.25 3.70
CA GLY A 51 -18.94 -2.92 2.93
C GLY A 51 -18.93 -3.45 1.49
N HIS A 52 -17.92 -4.23 1.10
CA HIS A 52 -17.71 -4.76 -0.25
C HIS A 52 -18.01 -6.26 -0.36
N ASN A 53 -18.54 -6.68 -1.51
CA ASN A 53 -18.84 -8.08 -1.82
C ASN A 53 -17.85 -8.70 -2.81
N ASP A 54 -17.12 -7.85 -3.53
CA ASP A 54 -16.00 -8.22 -4.38
C ASP A 54 -14.78 -8.52 -3.51
N LEU A 55 -14.50 -9.81 -3.34
CA LEU A 55 -13.34 -10.27 -2.58
C LEU A 55 -12.06 -10.14 -3.40
N PRO A 56 -10.90 -9.87 -2.76
CA PRO A 56 -9.63 -10.05 -3.42
C PRO A 56 -9.48 -11.51 -3.86
N ASP A 57 -9.06 -11.71 -5.10
CA ASP A 57 -8.75 -13.04 -5.63
C ASP A 57 -7.29 -13.40 -5.31
N GLY A 58 -7.03 -14.67 -5.00
CA GLY A 58 -5.67 -15.16 -4.74
C GLY A 58 -4.95 -14.57 -3.52
N GLU A 59 -3.72 -14.11 -3.75
CA GLU A 59 -2.86 -13.46 -2.75
C GLU A 59 -2.91 -11.94 -2.95
N PHE A 60 -2.82 -11.16 -1.88
CA PHE A 60 -3.00 -9.71 -1.95
C PHE A 60 -2.18 -8.98 -0.88
N ALA A 61 -1.87 -7.71 -1.10
CA ALA A 61 -1.23 -6.88 -0.09
C ALA A 61 -2.22 -6.48 1.02
N VAL A 62 -1.76 -6.55 2.27
CA VAL A 62 -2.51 -6.13 3.46
C VAL A 62 -1.64 -5.20 4.28
N ALA A 63 -2.10 -3.96 4.49
CA ALA A 63 -1.53 -3.09 5.50
C ALA A 63 -2.19 -3.41 6.84
N ARG A 64 -1.44 -4.05 7.74
CA ARG A 64 -1.90 -4.37 9.10
C ARG A 64 -1.55 -3.20 10.01
N MET A 65 -2.59 -2.49 10.46
CA MET A 65 -2.46 -1.31 11.32
C MET A 65 -2.76 -1.70 12.77
N GLU A 66 -1.77 -2.18 13.52
CA GLU A 66 -1.97 -2.54 14.95
C GLU A 66 -1.94 -1.32 15.86
N THR A 67 -1.29 -0.23 15.46
CA THR A 67 -1.21 1.02 16.21
C THR A 67 -1.58 2.21 15.33
N GLY A 68 -1.94 3.33 15.96
CA GLY A 68 -2.06 4.59 15.23
C GLY A 68 -0.71 4.95 14.58
N GLY A 69 -0.72 5.34 13.31
CA GLY A 69 0.50 5.63 12.56
C GLY A 69 0.37 5.39 11.07
N SER A 70 1.50 5.23 10.39
CA SER A 70 1.57 5.00 8.95
C SER A 70 2.63 3.98 8.56
N THR A 71 2.39 3.25 7.47
CA THR A 71 3.35 2.31 6.88
C THR A 71 3.30 2.40 5.35
N MET A 72 4.43 2.17 4.67
CA MET A 72 4.56 2.35 3.23
C MET A 72 4.99 1.08 2.53
N LEU A 73 4.34 0.78 1.39
CA LEU A 73 4.79 -0.21 0.42
C LEU A 73 5.37 0.54 -0.78
N LEU A 74 6.67 0.39 -1.01
CA LEU A 74 7.42 1.07 -2.05
C LEU A 74 7.58 0.20 -3.28
N SER A 75 7.44 0.79 -4.45
CA SER A 75 7.85 0.15 -5.70
C SER A 75 9.37 0.14 -5.87
N GLU A 76 9.83 -0.60 -6.87
CA GLU A 76 11.15 -0.38 -7.47
C GLU A 76 11.30 1.03 -8.06
N VAL A 77 12.54 1.43 -8.31
CA VAL A 77 12.86 2.75 -8.89
C VAL A 77 12.33 2.86 -10.30
N ILE A 78 11.50 3.87 -10.54
CA ILE A 78 11.10 4.32 -11.86
C ILE A 78 12.07 5.42 -12.28
N ARG A 79 12.76 5.23 -13.41
CA ARG A 79 13.75 6.21 -13.89
C ARG A 79 13.12 7.53 -14.34
N CYS A 80 11.98 7.45 -15.03
CA CYS A 80 11.19 8.58 -15.49
C CYS A 80 9.85 8.12 -16.06
N VAL A 81 8.89 9.05 -16.14
CA VAL A 81 7.62 8.92 -16.86
C VAL A 81 7.52 10.10 -17.82
N VAL A 82 7.62 9.82 -19.12
CA VAL A 82 7.59 10.84 -20.18
C VAL A 82 6.28 10.85 -20.97
N ASN A 83 5.52 9.77 -20.89
CA ASN A 83 4.20 9.59 -21.50
C ASN A 83 3.16 9.43 -20.40
N GLU A 84 1.88 9.51 -20.75
CA GLU A 84 0.79 9.22 -19.82
C GLU A 84 0.84 7.76 -19.37
N VAL A 85 0.97 7.54 -18.05
CA VAL A 85 1.00 6.23 -17.42
C VAL A 85 0.10 6.30 -16.21
N SER A 86 -0.68 5.24 -15.97
CA SER A 86 -1.51 5.12 -14.77
C SER A 86 -1.19 3.86 -13.99
N ILE A 87 -1.48 3.92 -12.69
CA ILE A 87 -1.45 2.77 -11.79
C ILE A 87 -2.89 2.41 -11.45
N GLN A 88 -3.18 1.11 -11.46
CA GLN A 88 -4.52 0.61 -11.23
C GLN A 88 -4.48 -0.54 -10.24
N PHE A 89 -5.37 -0.52 -9.25
CA PHE A 89 -5.53 -1.60 -8.28
C PHE A 89 -6.93 -1.52 -7.65
N ASN A 90 -7.38 -2.63 -7.06
CA ASN A 90 -8.58 -2.63 -6.23
C ASN A 90 -8.17 -2.39 -4.78
N LEU A 91 -8.89 -1.51 -4.09
CA LEU A 91 -8.64 -1.16 -2.70
C LEU A 91 -9.83 -1.54 -1.84
N TRP A 92 -9.56 -2.13 -0.69
CA TRP A 92 -10.53 -2.34 0.37
C TRP A 92 -10.00 -1.72 1.65
N LEU A 93 -10.83 -0.92 2.31
CA LEU A 93 -10.51 -0.26 3.57
C LEU A 93 -11.43 -0.77 4.67
N THR A 94 -10.92 -0.83 5.90
CA THR A 94 -11.68 -1.17 7.10
C THR A 94 -11.56 -0.05 8.13
N GLY A 95 -12.62 0.16 8.92
CA GLY A 95 -12.61 1.13 10.02
C GLY A 95 -12.27 2.55 9.56
N THR A 96 -11.27 3.17 10.19
CA THR A 96 -10.79 4.54 9.92
C THR A 96 -9.51 4.57 9.08
N ALA A 97 -9.08 3.42 8.55
CA ALA A 97 -7.88 3.31 7.73
C ALA A 97 -8.01 4.11 6.43
N LYS A 98 -6.91 4.71 6.00
CA LYS A 98 -6.79 5.48 4.77
C LYS A 98 -5.60 5.00 3.96
N LEU A 99 -5.71 5.12 2.65
CA LEU A 99 -4.60 4.89 1.74
C LEU A 99 -4.31 6.17 0.94
N GLN A 100 -3.03 6.46 0.74
CA GLN A 100 -2.56 7.46 -0.21
C GLN A 100 -1.59 6.81 -1.19
N VAL A 101 -1.69 7.19 -2.46
CA VAL A 101 -0.69 6.88 -3.48
C VAL A 101 0.25 8.07 -3.55
N CYS A 102 1.50 7.87 -3.15
CA CYS A 102 2.51 8.89 -3.09
C CYS A 102 3.64 8.64 -4.07
N LEU A 103 4.33 9.72 -4.46
CA LEU A 103 5.55 9.71 -5.25
C LEU A 103 6.69 10.11 -4.33
N VAL A 104 7.74 9.30 -4.27
CA VAL A 104 8.92 9.53 -3.43
C VAL A 104 10.11 9.78 -4.34
N ASP A 105 10.86 10.86 -4.09
CA ASP A 105 12.10 11.09 -4.83
C ASP A 105 13.13 9.99 -4.48
N GLU A 106 13.89 9.50 -5.47
CA GLU A 106 14.90 8.47 -5.15
C GLU A 106 16.13 9.07 -4.49
N SER A 107 16.46 10.32 -4.80
CA SER A 107 17.67 10.99 -4.30
C SER A 107 17.51 11.53 -2.89
N THR A 108 16.27 11.78 -2.47
CA THR A 108 15.90 12.30 -1.15
C THR A 108 14.68 11.56 -0.62
N PRO A 109 14.57 11.24 0.67
CA PRO A 109 13.40 10.56 1.24
C PRO A 109 12.16 11.47 1.34
N SER A 110 12.01 12.44 0.44
CA SER A 110 10.93 13.41 0.41
C SER A 110 9.76 12.92 -0.45
N LEU A 111 8.55 13.05 0.09
CA LEU A 111 7.31 12.91 -0.66
C LEU A 111 7.18 14.07 -1.64
N LEU A 112 7.09 13.76 -2.92
CA LEU A 112 6.90 14.72 -4.01
C LEU A 112 5.43 15.10 -4.16
N ASP A 113 4.56 14.09 -4.14
CA ASP A 113 3.10 14.24 -4.26
C ASP A 113 2.42 13.06 -3.57
N CYS A 114 1.20 13.27 -3.06
CA CYS A 114 0.39 12.24 -2.43
C CYS A 114 -1.09 12.47 -2.74
N GLN A 115 -1.72 11.47 -3.35
CA GLN A 115 -3.14 11.49 -3.69
C GLN A 115 -3.91 10.49 -2.81
N PRO A 116 -4.98 10.91 -2.11
CA PRO A 116 -5.79 9.99 -1.33
C PRO A 116 -6.52 9.01 -2.26
N ALA A 117 -6.60 7.75 -1.86
CA ALA A 117 -7.34 6.71 -2.54
C ALA A 117 -8.56 6.28 -1.72
N THR A 118 -9.65 5.94 -2.41
CA THR A 118 -10.91 5.48 -1.81
C THR A 118 -11.15 4.01 -2.14
N SER A 119 -11.92 3.32 -1.30
CA SER A 119 -12.28 1.91 -1.51
C SER A 119 -12.95 1.69 -2.88
N GLY A 120 -12.69 0.55 -3.49
CA GLY A 120 -13.07 0.18 -4.86
C GLY A 120 -11.91 0.25 -5.86
N PRO A 121 -12.20 0.26 -7.18
CA PRO A 121 -11.19 0.40 -8.22
C PRO A 121 -10.52 1.78 -8.16
N VAL A 122 -9.20 1.78 -8.00
CA VAL A 122 -8.36 2.98 -7.93
C VAL A 122 -7.58 3.10 -9.24
N VAL A 123 -7.61 4.29 -9.83
CA VAL A 123 -6.78 4.66 -10.98
C VAL A 123 -6.07 5.97 -10.64
N VAL A 124 -4.74 5.97 -10.69
CA VAL A 124 -3.93 7.16 -10.44
C VAL A 124 -3.05 7.43 -11.66
N ASP A 125 -3.27 8.57 -12.31
CA ASP A 125 -2.44 9.04 -13.40
C ASP A 125 -1.14 9.62 -12.86
N LEU A 126 -0.02 9.17 -13.41
CA LEU A 126 1.30 9.64 -13.04
C LEU A 126 1.63 10.92 -13.81
N PRO A 127 2.06 12.00 -13.13
CA PRO A 127 2.52 13.19 -13.80
C PRO A 127 3.81 12.91 -14.56
N ARG A 128 4.13 13.77 -15.53
CA ARG A 128 5.40 13.70 -16.24
C ARG A 128 6.56 14.01 -15.28
N ILE A 129 7.41 13.01 -15.03
CA ILE A 129 8.58 13.13 -14.15
C ILE A 129 9.82 12.68 -14.91
N VAL A 130 10.82 13.56 -15.02
CA VAL A 130 12.07 13.33 -15.77
C VAL A 130 13.27 13.00 -14.88
N ARG A 131 13.01 12.51 -13.66
CA ARG A 131 14.02 12.11 -12.68
C ARG A 131 13.61 10.80 -11.99
N PRO A 132 14.54 10.06 -11.38
CA PRO A 132 14.21 8.83 -10.67
C PRO A 132 13.29 9.05 -9.47
N PHE A 133 12.28 8.20 -9.32
CA PHE A 133 11.31 8.23 -8.22
C PHE A 133 10.76 6.83 -7.94
N ARG A 134 10.06 6.67 -6.82
CA ARG A 134 9.27 5.47 -6.47
C ARG A 134 7.82 5.82 -6.25
N ILE A 135 6.94 4.84 -6.43
CA ILE A 135 5.56 4.92 -5.94
C ILE A 135 5.53 4.35 -4.54
N ALA A 136 4.81 5.00 -3.64
CA ALA A 136 4.54 4.52 -2.29
C ALA A 136 3.04 4.37 -2.09
N LEU A 137 2.59 3.17 -1.71
CA LEU A 137 1.26 2.98 -1.15
C LEU A 137 1.37 3.20 0.36
N ARG A 138 0.91 4.36 0.82
CA ARG A 138 0.99 4.79 2.21
C ARG A 138 -0.34 4.50 2.91
N ALA A 139 -0.33 3.53 3.80
CA ALA A 139 -1.47 3.23 4.66
C ALA A 139 -1.34 4.03 5.97
N GLU A 140 -2.45 4.59 6.44
CA GLU A 140 -2.51 5.34 7.68
C GLU A 140 -3.76 4.97 8.48
N SER A 141 -3.64 4.97 9.80
CA SER A 141 -4.77 4.86 10.71
C SER A 141 -4.55 5.78 11.91
N PRO A 142 -5.55 6.59 12.31
CA PRO A 142 -5.44 7.42 13.51
C PRO A 142 -5.44 6.59 14.80
N ASP A 143 -6.10 5.44 14.79
CA ASP A 143 -6.26 4.53 15.92
C ASP A 143 -5.72 3.13 15.59
N GLN A 144 -5.64 2.23 16.57
CA GLN A 144 -5.43 0.81 16.28
C GLN A 144 -6.52 0.34 15.31
N GLY A 145 -6.15 -0.23 14.17
CA GLY A 145 -7.10 -0.88 13.27
C GLY A 145 -7.77 -2.04 14.00
N MET A 146 -9.09 -2.19 13.85
CA MET A 146 -9.84 -3.33 14.39
C MET A 146 -9.47 -4.64 13.70
#